data_AF-A0A849T9T0-F1
#
_entry.id   AF-A0A849T9T0-F1
#
_cell.length_a   1.000
_cell.length_b   1.000
_cell.length_c   1.000
_cell.angle_alpha   90.00
_cell.angle_beta   90.00
_cell.angle_gamma   90.00
#
_symmetry.space_group_name_H-M   'P 1'
#
loop_
_entity.id
_entity.type
_entity.pdbx_description
1 polymer ?
#
loop_
_entity_poly.entity_id
_entity_poly.type
_entity_poly.pdbx_seq_one_letter_code
_entity_poly.pdbx_strand_id
1 'polypeptide(L)'
;MKFRFPIVIIDEDFRSENASGLGIRALADALEKEGMEVLGVTSYGDLTSFAQQQSRASAFLLSIDDEEFGAGSKEETEVALKSLRAFVEEIRFKNADIPIYLYGETRTSRHIPNDVLRELHGFIHMYEDTPEFVARHIIREARSYLDALAPPFFRALLDYAQDGSYSWHCPGHSGGVAFLKSPVGQMFHQFFGENMLRADVCNAVEELGQLLDHTGPVAASERNAARIFNSDHLFFVTNGTSTSNKIVW
;
A
#
# COMPACT_ATOMS: atom_id res chain seq x y z
N MET A 1 9.39 -10.75 -5.45
CA MET A 1 8.76 -11.02 -4.13
C MET A 1 7.31 -10.56 -4.20
N LYS A 2 6.32 -11.28 -3.65
CA LYS A 2 4.90 -10.85 -3.72
C LYS A 2 4.48 -10.23 -2.39
N PHE A 3 4.46 -8.90 -2.33
CA PHE A 3 3.75 -8.20 -1.26
C PHE A 3 2.24 -8.34 -1.45
N ARG A 4 1.50 -8.47 -0.34
CA ARG A 4 0.06 -8.65 -0.37
C ARG A 4 -0.61 -7.41 0.22
N PHE A 5 -1.08 -6.56 -0.67
CA PHE A 5 -1.88 -5.38 -0.35
C PHE A 5 -3.17 -5.47 -1.17
N PRO A 6 -4.27 -6.00 -0.60
CA PRO A 6 -5.53 -6.09 -1.31
C PRO A 6 -6.12 -4.72 -1.67
N ILE A 7 -6.96 -4.73 -2.70
CA ILE A 7 -7.90 -3.65 -2.97
C ILE A 7 -9.14 -3.90 -2.11
N VAL A 8 -9.51 -2.91 -1.30
CA VAL A 8 -10.66 -3.01 -0.42
C VAL A 8 -11.87 -2.41 -1.11
N ILE A 9 -12.93 -3.20 -1.26
CA ILE A 9 -14.21 -2.79 -1.80
C ILE A 9 -15.20 -2.71 -0.65
N ILE A 10 -15.84 -1.56 -0.48
CA ILE A 10 -16.88 -1.32 0.52
C ILE A 10 -18.18 -1.07 -0.24
N ASP A 11 -19.10 -2.02 -0.15
CA ASP A 11 -20.35 -2.01 -0.90
C ASP A 11 -21.39 -2.84 -0.14
N GLU A 12 -22.52 -2.23 0.24
CA GLU A 12 -23.56 -2.89 1.03
C GLU A 12 -24.16 -4.12 0.35
N ASP A 13 -24.21 -4.09 -0.98
CA ASP A 13 -24.74 -5.10 -1.86
C ASP A 13 -23.69 -6.08 -2.39
N PHE A 14 -22.47 -6.05 -1.86
CA PHE A 14 -21.38 -6.90 -2.32
C PHE A 14 -21.76 -8.40 -2.30
N ARG A 15 -22.70 -8.77 -1.42
CA ARG A 15 -23.24 -10.15 -1.28
C ARG A 15 -24.67 -10.32 -1.80
N SER A 16 -25.29 -9.27 -2.32
CA SER A 16 -26.66 -9.26 -2.84
C SER A 16 -26.71 -9.68 -4.31
N GLU A 17 -27.78 -10.36 -4.76
CA GLU A 17 -27.98 -10.77 -6.16
C GLU A 17 -28.61 -9.67 -7.04
N ASN A 18 -28.63 -8.42 -6.57
CA ASN A 18 -29.15 -7.29 -7.34
C ASN A 18 -28.12 -6.76 -8.37
N ALA A 19 -28.55 -5.81 -9.20
CA ALA A 19 -27.71 -5.27 -10.27
C ALA A 19 -26.42 -4.62 -9.71
N SER A 20 -26.53 -3.89 -8.59
CA SER A 20 -25.39 -3.27 -7.88
C SER A 20 -24.35 -4.31 -7.47
N GLY A 21 -24.78 -5.31 -6.70
CA GLY A 21 -23.94 -6.41 -6.25
C GLY A 21 -23.31 -7.22 -7.39
N LEU A 22 -24.03 -7.42 -8.49
CA LEU A 22 -23.48 -8.10 -9.67
C LEU A 22 -22.39 -7.26 -10.37
N GLY A 23 -22.60 -5.95 -10.49
CA GLY A 23 -21.64 -5.02 -11.10
C GLY A 23 -20.32 -4.95 -10.32
N ILE A 24 -20.42 -4.73 -9.01
CA ILE A 24 -19.22 -4.61 -8.16
C ILE A 24 -18.44 -5.93 -8.07
N ARG A 25 -19.14 -7.08 -8.04
CA ARG A 25 -18.49 -8.40 -8.09
C ARG A 25 -17.83 -8.68 -9.43
N ALA A 26 -18.42 -8.25 -10.54
CA ALA A 26 -17.77 -8.36 -11.85
C ALA A 26 -16.45 -7.56 -11.89
N LEU A 27 -16.41 -6.39 -11.24
CA LEU A 27 -15.17 -5.61 -11.07
C LEU A 27 -14.17 -6.31 -10.12
N ALA A 28 -14.63 -6.88 -9.01
CA ALA A 28 -13.80 -7.67 -8.12
C ALA A 28 -13.15 -8.86 -8.86
N ASP A 29 -13.94 -9.62 -9.63
CA ASP A 29 -13.46 -10.72 -10.45
C ASP A 29 -12.45 -10.26 -11.51
N ALA A 30 -12.65 -9.08 -12.11
CA ALA A 30 -11.71 -8.50 -13.07
C ALA A 30 -10.38 -8.12 -12.41
N LEU A 31 -10.41 -7.57 -11.19
CA LEU A 31 -9.21 -7.27 -10.40
C LEU A 31 -8.45 -8.55 -10.02
N GLU A 32 -9.16 -9.59 -9.59
CA GLU A 32 -8.56 -10.88 -9.22
C GLU A 32 -7.93 -11.60 -10.41
N LYS A 33 -8.56 -11.55 -11.59
CA LYS A 33 -8.00 -12.11 -12.84
C LYS A 33 -6.67 -11.47 -13.25
N GLU A 34 -6.46 -10.19 -12.91
CA GLU A 34 -5.21 -9.46 -13.12
C GLU A 34 -4.19 -9.67 -11.97
N GLY A 35 -4.50 -10.54 -11.01
CA GLY A 35 -3.57 -11.05 -9.99
C GLY A 35 -3.55 -10.28 -8.66
N MET A 36 -4.47 -9.33 -8.47
CA MET A 36 -4.68 -8.62 -7.20
C MET A 36 -5.52 -9.45 -6.24
N GLU A 37 -5.31 -9.27 -4.94
CA GLU A 37 -6.24 -9.76 -3.92
C GLU A 37 -7.33 -8.70 -3.70
N VAL A 38 -8.59 -9.10 -3.58
CA VAL A 38 -9.72 -8.21 -3.31
C VAL A 38 -10.34 -8.57 -1.97
N LEU A 39 -10.65 -7.55 -1.17
CA LEU A 39 -11.38 -7.70 0.09
C LEU A 39 -12.70 -6.94 0.01
N GLY A 40 -13.81 -7.67 -0.16
CA GLY A 40 -15.15 -7.10 -0.15
C GLY A 40 -15.74 -7.04 1.26
N VAL A 41 -16.23 -5.86 1.67
CA VAL A 41 -16.90 -5.64 2.95
C VAL A 41 -18.23 -4.93 2.73
N THR A 42 -19.25 -5.32 3.50
CA THR A 42 -20.65 -4.92 3.27
C THR A 42 -21.11 -3.69 4.05
N SER A 43 -20.21 -2.98 4.72
CA SER A 43 -20.57 -1.78 5.49
C SER A 43 -19.32 -1.00 5.86
N TYR A 44 -19.49 0.31 5.98
CA TYR A 44 -18.53 1.22 6.59
C TYR A 44 -18.15 0.81 8.04
N GLY A 45 -18.97 -0.02 8.70
CA GLY A 45 -18.68 -0.63 10.00
C GLY A 45 -18.21 0.38 11.06
N ASP A 46 -17.43 -0.11 12.03
CA ASP A 46 -16.66 0.79 12.89
C ASP A 46 -15.50 1.37 12.06
N LEU A 47 -15.64 2.63 11.63
CA LEU A 47 -14.66 3.39 10.84
C LEU A 47 -13.23 3.26 11.41
N THR A 48 -13.10 3.11 12.73
CA THR A 48 -11.82 2.92 13.40
C THR A 48 -11.11 1.62 13.00
N SER A 49 -11.87 0.55 12.75
CA SER A 49 -11.35 -0.75 12.30
C SER A 49 -10.77 -0.67 10.88
N PHE A 50 -11.45 0.05 9.98
CA PHE A 50 -10.95 0.26 8.62
C PHE A 50 -9.75 1.20 8.54
N ALA A 51 -9.74 2.23 9.38
CA ALA A 51 -8.60 3.11 9.49
C ALA A 51 -7.34 2.39 10.01
N GLN A 52 -7.49 1.26 10.73
CA GLN A 52 -6.35 0.37 11.03
C GLN A 52 -5.96 -0.52 9.84
N GLN A 53 -6.93 -0.92 9.02
CA GLN A 53 -6.71 -1.74 7.83
C GLN A 53 -6.08 -0.99 6.65
N GLN A 54 -6.07 0.35 6.63
CA GLN A 54 -5.44 1.14 5.55
C GLN A 54 -3.97 0.78 5.31
N SER A 55 -3.24 0.43 6.37
CA SER A 55 -1.84 -0.04 6.28
C SER A 55 -1.65 -1.36 5.50
N ARG A 56 -2.75 -2.08 5.23
CA ARG A 56 -2.79 -3.35 4.52
C ARG A 56 -3.44 -3.24 3.16
N ALA A 57 -3.97 -2.08 2.77
CA ALA A 57 -4.67 -1.89 1.50
C ALA A 57 -3.77 -1.21 0.46
N SER A 58 -4.03 -1.47 -0.82
CA SER A 58 -3.40 -0.74 -1.94
C SER A 58 -4.31 0.30 -2.57
N ALA A 59 -5.62 0.17 -2.39
CA ALA A 59 -6.65 1.12 -2.82
C ALA A 59 -7.98 0.84 -2.10
N PHE A 60 -8.85 1.84 -2.05
CA PHE A 60 -10.23 1.73 -1.59
C PHE A 60 -11.19 2.03 -2.73
N LEU A 61 -12.24 1.22 -2.85
CA LEU A 61 -13.38 1.45 -3.72
C LEU A 61 -14.63 1.51 -2.85
N LEU A 62 -15.32 2.64 -2.86
CA LEU A 62 -16.53 2.85 -2.08
C LEU A 62 -17.70 2.90 -3.04
N SER A 63 -18.62 1.96 -2.87
CA SER A 63 -19.87 1.98 -3.60
C SER A 63 -20.86 2.91 -2.93
N ILE A 64 -21.60 3.65 -3.74
CA ILE A 64 -22.68 4.51 -3.30
C ILE A 64 -23.81 4.38 -4.32
N ASP A 65 -24.95 3.86 -3.87
CA ASP A 65 -26.12 3.64 -4.71
C ASP A 65 -27.18 4.75 -4.54
N ASP A 66 -28.02 4.94 -5.55
CA ASP A 66 -29.12 5.91 -5.49
C ASP A 66 -30.13 5.58 -4.36
N GLU A 67 -30.22 4.32 -3.91
CA GLU A 67 -31.01 3.91 -2.74
C GLU A 67 -30.43 4.44 -1.41
N GLU A 68 -29.11 4.62 -1.29
CA GLU A 68 -28.48 5.24 -0.11
C GLU A 68 -28.80 6.75 -0.02
N PHE A 69 -29.15 7.39 -1.13
CA PHE A 69 -29.69 8.76 -1.17
C PHE A 69 -31.21 8.82 -0.98
N GLY A 70 -31.87 7.67 -0.78
CA GLY A 70 -33.29 7.51 -0.53
C GLY A 70 -34.18 7.97 -1.68
N ALA A 71 -35.44 8.34 -1.36
CA ALA A 71 -36.37 8.91 -2.35
C ALA A 71 -35.99 10.35 -2.80
N GLY A 72 -34.75 10.80 -2.52
CA GLY A 72 -34.27 12.16 -2.75
C GLY A 72 -34.63 13.13 -1.63
N SER A 73 -34.93 12.65 -0.41
CA SER A 73 -35.07 13.52 0.74
C SER A 73 -33.70 14.07 1.14
N LYS A 74 -33.61 15.38 1.44
CA LYS A 74 -32.32 16.02 1.77
C LYS A 74 -31.65 15.39 3.00
N GLU A 75 -32.42 14.85 3.92
CA GLU A 75 -31.94 14.31 5.19
C GLU A 75 -31.21 12.97 5.02
N GLU A 76 -31.72 12.05 4.18
CA GLU A 76 -31.07 10.77 3.90
C GLU A 76 -29.75 10.96 3.13
N THR A 77 -29.79 11.84 2.12
CA THR A 77 -28.61 12.29 1.38
C THR A 77 -27.53 12.86 2.30
N GLU A 78 -27.91 13.69 3.28
CA GLU A 78 -26.95 14.27 4.23
C GLU A 78 -26.31 13.24 5.16
N VAL A 79 -27.03 12.18 5.54
CA VAL A 79 -26.48 11.11 6.41
C VAL A 79 -25.45 10.26 5.67
N ALA A 80 -25.74 9.82 4.44
CA ALA A 80 -24.81 9.06 3.62
C ALA A 80 -23.53 9.87 3.33
N LEU A 81 -23.68 11.14 2.94
CA LEU A 81 -22.56 12.05 2.69
C LEU A 81 -21.72 12.31 3.95
N LYS A 82 -22.33 12.38 5.14
CA LYS A 82 -21.61 12.54 6.40
C LYS A 82 -20.74 11.33 6.71
N SER A 83 -21.26 10.12 6.50
CA SER A 83 -20.50 8.87 6.71
C SER A 83 -19.35 8.75 5.72
N LEU A 84 -19.60 9.04 4.44
CA LEU A 84 -18.60 9.04 3.38
C LEU A 84 -17.47 10.05 3.69
N ARG A 85 -17.84 11.28 4.05
CA ARG A 85 -16.87 12.32 4.43
C ARG A 85 -16.02 11.90 5.63
N ALA A 86 -16.65 11.41 6.70
CA ALA A 86 -15.94 10.96 7.88
C ALA A 86 -14.94 9.83 7.56
N PHE A 87 -15.32 8.91 6.67
CA PHE A 87 -14.45 7.84 6.20
C PHE A 87 -13.22 8.37 5.43
N VAL A 88 -13.46 9.26 4.45
CA VAL A 88 -12.39 9.85 3.64
C VAL A 88 -11.44 10.69 4.49
N GLU A 89 -11.96 11.51 5.40
CA GLU A 89 -11.17 12.31 6.33
C GLU A 89 -10.27 11.44 7.21
N GLU A 90 -10.79 10.34 7.76
CA GLU A 90 -10.02 9.42 8.61
C GLU A 90 -8.92 8.68 7.83
N ILE A 91 -9.19 8.28 6.57
CA ILE A 91 -8.13 7.71 5.72
C ILE A 91 -7.06 8.75 5.43
N ARG A 92 -7.45 9.95 4.99
CA ARG A 92 -6.51 11.02 4.61
C ARG A 92 -5.67 11.51 5.79
N PHE A 93 -6.23 11.47 7.00
CA PHE A 93 -5.49 11.78 8.22
C PHE A 93 -4.28 10.85 8.42
N LYS A 94 -4.39 9.57 8.06
CA LYS A 94 -3.32 8.58 8.22
C LYS A 94 -2.52 8.33 6.95
N ASN A 95 -3.12 8.58 5.79
CA ASN A 95 -2.56 8.26 4.48
C ASN A 95 -3.09 9.23 3.42
N ALA A 96 -2.26 10.22 3.10
CA ALA A 96 -2.59 11.26 2.13
C ALA A 96 -2.71 10.71 0.70
N ASP A 97 -1.98 9.65 0.36
CA ASP A 97 -1.73 9.27 -1.02
C ASP A 97 -2.44 7.98 -1.46
N ILE A 98 -3.05 7.21 -0.56
CA ILE A 98 -3.72 5.97 -0.94
C ILE A 98 -4.87 6.25 -1.93
N PRO A 99 -4.96 5.51 -3.05
CA PRO A 99 -6.05 5.65 -3.99
C PRO A 99 -7.41 5.36 -3.36
N ILE A 100 -8.34 6.31 -3.51
CA ILE A 100 -9.74 6.14 -3.10
C ILE A 100 -10.62 6.44 -4.31
N TYR A 101 -11.45 5.48 -4.69
CA TYR A 101 -12.40 5.60 -5.77
C TYR A 101 -13.82 5.53 -5.25
N LEU A 102 -14.70 6.25 -5.91
CA LEU A 102 -16.14 6.03 -5.78
C LEU A 102 -16.65 5.21 -6.94
N TYR A 103 -17.58 4.32 -6.65
CA TYR A 103 -18.32 3.50 -7.60
C TYR A 103 -19.80 3.80 -7.42
N GLY A 104 -20.51 4.15 -8.49
CA GLY A 104 -21.94 4.44 -8.36
C GLY A 104 -22.54 4.97 -9.65
N GLU A 105 -23.77 5.49 -9.56
CA GLU A 105 -24.47 6.03 -10.71
C GLU A 105 -24.08 7.49 -11.02
N THR A 106 -24.22 7.87 -12.29
CA THR A 106 -23.90 9.23 -12.76
C THR A 106 -24.75 10.30 -12.06
N ARG A 107 -25.97 9.97 -11.61
CA ARG A 107 -26.84 10.89 -10.86
C ARG A 107 -26.30 11.15 -9.46
N THR A 108 -25.85 10.08 -8.80
CA THR A 108 -25.24 10.07 -7.47
C THR A 108 -24.05 11.02 -7.38
N SER A 109 -23.19 11.04 -8.42
CA SER A 109 -22.01 11.93 -8.49
C SER A 109 -22.30 13.42 -8.27
N ARG A 110 -23.51 13.89 -8.65
CA ARG A 110 -23.91 15.31 -8.56
C ARG A 110 -24.17 15.78 -7.14
N HIS A 111 -24.41 14.86 -6.22
CA HIS A 111 -24.70 15.15 -4.81
C HIS A 111 -23.45 15.19 -3.94
N ILE A 112 -22.29 14.82 -4.50
CA ILE A 112 -21.04 14.74 -3.75
C ILE A 112 -20.42 16.13 -3.61
N PRO A 113 -20.12 16.59 -2.39
CA PRO A 113 -19.57 17.91 -2.17
C PRO A 113 -18.11 17.98 -2.65
N ASN A 114 -17.69 19.17 -3.10
CA ASN A 114 -16.37 19.40 -3.70
C ASN A 114 -15.19 19.11 -2.76
N ASP A 115 -15.39 19.22 -1.45
CA ASP A 115 -14.35 18.89 -0.47
C ASP A 115 -14.04 17.39 -0.47
N VAL A 116 -15.04 16.53 -0.59
CA VAL A 116 -14.85 15.09 -0.73
C VAL A 116 -14.28 14.73 -2.10
N LEU A 117 -14.82 15.33 -3.19
CA LEU A 117 -14.32 15.06 -4.55
C LEU A 117 -12.82 15.34 -4.72
N ARG A 118 -12.28 16.33 -4.00
CA ARG A 118 -10.86 16.67 -4.04
C ARG A 118 -9.95 15.62 -3.42
N GLU A 119 -10.47 14.81 -2.50
CA GLU A 119 -9.72 13.77 -1.80
C GLU A 119 -9.77 12.43 -2.55
N LEU A 120 -10.66 12.29 -3.53
CA LEU A 120 -10.85 11.09 -4.32
C LEU A 120 -9.93 11.07 -5.55
N HIS A 121 -9.48 9.88 -5.93
CA HIS A 121 -8.70 9.68 -7.15
C HIS A 121 -9.57 9.60 -8.41
N GLY A 122 -10.82 9.15 -8.27
CA GLY A 122 -11.74 9.07 -9.40
C GLY A 122 -13.13 8.60 -9.00
N PHE A 123 -14.06 8.79 -9.94
CA PHE A 123 -15.41 8.26 -9.91
C PHE A 123 -15.55 7.25 -11.05
N ILE A 124 -16.08 6.07 -10.74
CA ILE A 124 -16.30 4.97 -11.67
C ILE A 124 -17.80 4.83 -11.89
N HIS A 125 -18.22 4.87 -13.14
CA HIS A 125 -19.62 4.83 -13.53
C HIS A 125 -20.07 3.38 -13.71
N MET A 126 -20.91 2.92 -12.79
CA MET A 126 -21.35 1.53 -12.70
C MET A 126 -21.87 0.92 -14.03
N TYR A 127 -22.61 1.69 -14.83
CA TYR A 127 -23.24 1.20 -16.07
C TYR A 127 -22.60 1.69 -17.36
N GLU A 128 -21.57 2.53 -17.27
CA GLU A 128 -20.94 3.15 -18.44
C GLU A 128 -19.54 2.57 -18.71
N ASP A 129 -18.87 2.05 -17.68
CA ASP A 129 -17.52 1.50 -17.77
C ASP A 129 -17.50 -0.03 -17.80
N THR A 130 -16.57 -0.62 -18.57
CA THR A 130 -16.34 -2.07 -18.55
C THR A 130 -15.48 -2.45 -17.33
N PRO A 131 -15.83 -3.49 -16.56
CA PRO A 131 -15.06 -3.94 -15.39
C PRO A 131 -13.57 -4.14 -15.66
N GLU A 132 -13.19 -4.69 -16.82
CA GLU A 132 -11.80 -4.96 -17.18
C GLU A 132 -10.97 -3.68 -17.38
N PHE A 133 -11.59 -2.66 -17.99
CA PHE A 133 -10.92 -1.37 -18.19
C PHE A 133 -10.67 -0.66 -16.86
N VAL A 134 -11.69 -0.62 -16.00
CA VAL A 134 -11.62 -0.03 -14.67
C VAL A 134 -10.61 -0.77 -13.80
N ALA A 135 -10.64 -2.10 -13.80
CA ALA A 135 -9.70 -2.92 -13.05
C ALA A 135 -8.25 -2.56 -13.39
N ARG A 136 -7.91 -2.47 -14.69
CA ARG A 136 -6.56 -2.07 -15.12
C ARG A 136 -6.18 -0.67 -14.66
N HIS A 137 -7.12 0.27 -14.67
CA HIS A 137 -6.88 1.62 -14.19
C HIS A 137 -6.59 1.64 -12.68
N ILE A 138 -7.45 1.01 -11.87
CA ILE A 138 -7.26 0.91 -10.41
C ILE A 138 -5.92 0.23 -10.10
N ILE A 139 -5.60 -0.86 -10.80
CA ILE A 139 -4.34 -1.60 -10.61
C ILE A 139 -3.12 -0.71 -10.91
N ARG A 140 -3.20 0.12 -11.95
CA ARG A 140 -2.11 1.05 -12.28
C ARG A 140 -1.87 2.03 -11.13
N GLU A 141 -2.92 2.66 -10.62
CA GLU A 141 -2.79 3.62 -9.51
C GLU A 141 -2.37 2.94 -8.21
N ALA A 142 -2.92 1.76 -7.90
CA ALA A 142 -2.51 0.95 -6.75
C ALA A 142 -1.02 0.58 -6.81
N ARG A 143 -0.51 0.16 -7.99
CA ARG A 143 0.92 -0.12 -8.18
C ARG A 143 1.77 1.14 -8.03
N SER A 144 1.36 2.25 -8.65
CA SER A 144 2.07 3.53 -8.52
C SER A 144 2.18 3.97 -7.06
N TYR A 145 1.10 3.81 -6.29
CA TYR A 145 1.09 4.06 -4.85
C TYR A 145 2.07 3.15 -4.10
N LEU A 146 1.98 1.82 -4.30
CA LEU A 146 2.85 0.85 -3.63
C LEU A 146 4.33 1.05 -3.96
N ASP A 147 4.64 1.36 -5.23
CA ASP A 147 6.00 1.63 -5.70
C ASP A 147 6.56 2.87 -5.00
N ALA A 148 5.73 3.89 -4.75
CA ALA A 148 6.12 5.12 -4.08
C ALA A 148 6.38 4.96 -2.57
N LEU A 149 5.85 3.92 -1.90
CA LEU A 149 5.96 3.74 -0.45
C LEU A 149 7.39 3.48 0.05
N ALA A 150 8.16 2.69 -0.70
CA ALA A 150 9.48 2.24 -0.24
C ALA A 150 10.47 3.42 -0.21
N PRO A 151 11.11 3.73 0.94
CA PRO A 151 12.16 4.75 0.99
C PRO A 151 13.39 4.30 0.19
N PRO A 152 14.29 5.23 -0.18
CA PRO A 152 15.32 4.98 -1.20
C PRO A 152 16.18 3.73 -0.96
N PHE A 153 16.70 3.53 0.25
CA PHE A 153 17.52 2.36 0.57
C PHE A 153 16.72 1.06 0.58
N PHE A 154 15.49 1.08 1.13
CA PHE A 154 14.66 -0.11 1.16
C PHE A 154 14.23 -0.53 -0.26
N ARG A 155 13.92 0.44 -1.14
CA ARG A 155 13.63 0.15 -2.55
C ARG A 155 14.80 -0.55 -3.23
N ALA A 156 16.01 0.03 -3.12
CA ALA A 156 17.21 -0.57 -3.70
C ALA A 156 17.50 -1.97 -3.12
N LEU A 157 17.29 -2.17 -1.82
CA LEU A 157 17.45 -3.47 -1.17
C LEU A 157 16.43 -4.51 -1.67
N LEU A 158 15.18 -4.09 -1.92
CA LEU A 158 14.17 -4.96 -2.52
C LEU A 158 14.52 -5.34 -3.95
N ASP A 159 15.02 -4.40 -4.75
CA ASP A 159 15.42 -4.66 -6.13
C ASP A 159 16.58 -5.66 -6.17
N TYR A 160 17.65 -5.42 -5.39
CA TYR A 160 18.77 -6.35 -5.23
C TYR A 160 18.31 -7.75 -4.78
N ALA A 161 17.47 -7.79 -3.73
CA ALA A 161 16.98 -9.04 -3.20
C ALA A 161 16.09 -9.79 -4.22
N GLN A 162 15.44 -9.11 -5.15
CA GLN A 162 14.61 -9.73 -6.18
C GLN A 162 15.41 -10.23 -7.38
N ASP A 163 16.44 -9.51 -7.80
CA ASP A 163 17.28 -9.87 -8.95
C ASP A 163 18.02 -11.20 -8.76
N GLY A 164 18.28 -11.58 -7.50
CA GLY A 164 18.79 -12.92 -7.17
C GLY A 164 20.19 -13.19 -7.69
N SER A 165 21.00 -12.14 -7.78
CA SER A 165 22.40 -12.21 -8.12
C SER A 165 23.15 -13.13 -7.15
N TYR A 166 23.63 -14.27 -7.66
CA TYR A 166 24.52 -15.14 -6.92
C TYR A 166 25.88 -14.46 -6.78
N SER A 167 26.26 -14.13 -5.55
CA SER A 167 27.45 -13.34 -5.27
C SER A 167 28.65 -14.19 -4.84
N TRP A 168 29.85 -13.72 -5.22
CA TRP A 168 31.14 -14.29 -4.83
C TRP A 168 31.85 -13.44 -3.75
N HIS A 169 31.10 -12.58 -3.08
CA HIS A 169 31.58 -11.70 -2.03
C HIS A 169 30.95 -12.07 -0.67
N CYS A 170 31.34 -11.36 0.39
CA CYS A 170 30.74 -11.51 1.70
C CYS A 170 29.28 -10.99 1.72
N PRO A 171 28.42 -11.46 2.64
CA PRO A 171 28.64 -12.54 3.59
C PRO A 171 28.72 -13.93 2.95
N GLY A 172 29.59 -14.80 3.48
CA GLY A 172 29.86 -16.13 2.92
C GLY A 172 28.69 -17.13 2.98
N HIS A 173 27.55 -16.75 3.56
CA HIS A 173 26.32 -17.55 3.46
C HIS A 173 25.59 -17.36 2.13
N SER A 174 25.97 -16.37 1.32
CA SER A 174 25.47 -16.14 -0.05
C SER A 174 23.94 -16.14 -0.12
N GLY A 175 23.29 -15.23 0.59
CA GLY A 175 21.82 -15.16 0.61
C GLY A 175 21.14 -16.29 1.39
N GLY A 176 21.91 -17.11 2.11
CA GLY A 176 21.39 -18.17 2.98
C GLY A 176 21.72 -19.58 2.51
N VAL A 177 22.29 -19.73 1.31
CA VAL A 177 22.67 -21.01 0.68
C VAL A 177 23.59 -21.85 1.56
N ALA A 178 24.53 -21.25 2.30
CA ALA A 178 25.41 -22.02 3.17
C ALA A 178 24.67 -22.72 4.31
N PHE A 179 23.58 -22.12 4.83
CA PHE A 179 22.79 -22.71 5.91
C PHE A 179 22.08 -24.00 5.47
N LEU A 180 21.75 -24.13 4.18
CA LEU A 180 21.09 -25.34 3.64
C LEU A 180 21.97 -26.59 3.69
N LYS A 181 23.28 -26.44 3.94
CA LYS A 181 24.29 -27.53 3.96
C LYS A 181 24.36 -28.30 5.28
N SER A 182 23.58 -27.93 6.30
CA SER A 182 23.50 -28.66 7.58
C SER A 182 22.06 -28.73 8.10
N PRO A 183 21.69 -29.77 8.88
CA PRO A 183 20.35 -29.86 9.45
C PRO A 183 19.99 -28.66 10.35
N VAL A 184 20.92 -28.22 11.21
CA VAL A 184 20.72 -27.05 12.06
C VAL A 184 20.62 -25.76 11.25
N GLY A 185 21.39 -25.64 10.16
CA GLY A 185 21.28 -24.51 9.25
C GLY A 185 19.97 -24.49 8.48
N GLN A 186 19.39 -25.64 8.11
CA GLN A 186 18.04 -25.65 7.54
C GLN A 186 16.99 -25.17 8.54
N MET A 187 17.09 -25.55 9.82
CA MET A 187 16.22 -24.99 10.86
C MET A 187 16.38 -23.46 10.95
N PHE A 188 17.61 -22.97 10.91
CA PHE A 188 17.91 -21.53 10.92
C PHE A 188 17.31 -20.80 9.70
N HIS A 189 17.52 -21.37 8.50
CA HIS A 189 17.01 -20.81 7.25
C HIS A 189 15.48 -20.77 7.22
N GLN A 190 14.81 -21.84 7.69
CA GLN A 190 13.35 -21.88 7.79
C GLN A 190 12.81 -20.91 8.84
N PHE A 191 13.54 -20.74 9.96
CA PHE A 191 13.14 -19.83 11.03
C PHE A 191 13.22 -18.36 10.61
N PHE A 192 14.33 -17.92 10.01
CA PHE A 192 14.50 -16.51 9.62
C PHE A 192 13.94 -16.17 8.23
N GLY A 193 13.87 -17.15 7.33
CA GLY A 193 13.38 -16.97 5.97
C GLY A 193 14.42 -16.42 5.00
N GLU A 194 14.27 -16.76 3.72
CA GLU A 194 15.24 -16.45 2.67
C GLU A 194 15.40 -14.93 2.44
N ASN A 195 14.32 -14.15 2.49
CA ASN A 195 14.39 -12.70 2.21
C ASN A 195 15.25 -11.95 3.22
N MET A 196 15.21 -12.34 4.50
CA MET A 196 16.07 -11.75 5.53
C MET A 196 17.54 -12.06 5.24
N LEU A 197 17.84 -13.30 4.84
CA LEU A 197 19.20 -13.74 4.51
C LEU A 197 19.72 -13.15 3.20
N ARG A 198 18.84 -12.85 2.23
CA ARG A 198 19.18 -12.14 0.98
C ARG A 198 19.41 -10.65 1.18
N ALA A 199 18.77 -10.07 2.20
CA ALA A 199 18.98 -8.69 2.60
C ALA A 199 20.26 -8.49 3.44
N ASP A 200 20.87 -9.57 3.95
CA ASP A 200 22.17 -9.52 4.64
C ASP A 200 23.32 -9.50 3.62
N VAL A 201 23.79 -8.29 3.33
CA VAL A 201 24.77 -7.98 2.29
C VAL A 201 25.88 -7.09 2.85
N CYS A 202 27.04 -7.10 2.19
CA CYS A 202 28.16 -6.26 2.57
C CYS A 202 28.36 -5.10 1.59
N ASN A 203 29.36 -4.27 1.90
CA ASN A 203 29.83 -3.16 1.08
C ASN A 203 30.21 -3.50 -0.37
N ALA A 204 30.30 -4.77 -0.75
CA ALA A 204 30.57 -5.18 -2.13
C ALA A 204 29.38 -4.95 -3.08
N VAL A 205 28.18 -4.71 -2.54
CA VAL A 205 26.98 -4.38 -3.33
C VAL A 205 26.94 -2.87 -3.56
N GLU A 206 27.64 -2.41 -4.62
CA GLU A 206 27.82 -0.99 -4.91
C GLU A 206 26.49 -0.24 -5.15
N GLU A 207 25.50 -0.91 -5.73
CA GLU A 207 24.18 -0.34 -6.02
C GLU A 207 23.40 0.12 -4.78
N LEU A 208 23.70 -0.42 -3.60
CA LEU A 208 23.11 0.01 -2.33
C LEU A 208 23.81 1.24 -1.73
N GLY A 209 24.99 1.59 -2.24
CA GLY A 209 25.85 2.62 -1.67
C GLY A 209 26.56 2.16 -0.40
N GLN A 210 27.28 3.09 0.22
CA GLN A 210 28.11 2.82 1.40
C GLN A 210 27.62 3.61 2.61
N LEU A 211 27.43 2.91 3.74
CA LEU A 211 27.02 3.53 5.00
C LEU A 211 28.10 4.45 5.56
N LEU A 212 29.38 4.03 5.51
CA LEU A 212 30.49 4.79 6.09
C LEU A 212 30.94 5.97 5.22
N ASP A 213 30.76 5.87 3.89
CA ASP A 213 31.12 6.94 2.96
C ASP A 213 29.94 7.83 2.59
N HIS A 214 28.74 7.53 3.09
CA HIS A 214 27.50 8.26 2.80
C HIS A 214 27.27 8.43 1.29
N THR A 215 27.11 7.30 0.57
CA THR A 215 26.89 7.30 -0.89
C THR A 215 25.61 6.56 -1.29
N GLY A 216 25.16 6.77 -2.54
CA GLY A 216 24.06 6.01 -3.15
C GLY A 216 22.72 6.08 -2.38
N PRO A 217 21.93 5.00 -2.41
CA PRO A 217 20.66 4.89 -1.68
C PRO A 217 20.76 5.15 -0.17
N VAL A 218 21.90 4.85 0.48
CA VAL A 218 22.13 5.21 1.90
C VAL A 218 22.05 6.73 2.07
N ALA A 219 22.84 7.50 1.33
CA ALA A 219 22.86 8.96 1.44
C ALA A 219 21.53 9.61 1.03
N ALA A 220 20.83 9.03 0.05
CA ALA A 220 19.49 9.46 -0.30
C ALA A 220 18.50 9.26 0.87
N SER A 221 18.66 8.16 1.61
CA SER A 221 17.83 7.85 2.78
C SER A 221 18.17 8.73 3.98
N GLU A 222 19.45 9.03 4.23
CA GLU A 222 19.87 10.00 5.25
C GLU A 222 19.29 11.40 4.99
N ARG A 223 19.36 11.88 3.75
CA ARG A 223 18.73 13.16 3.34
C ARG A 223 17.21 13.15 3.49
N ASN A 224 16.56 12.05 3.09
CA ASN A 224 15.11 11.93 3.26
C ASN A 224 14.71 11.92 4.74
N ALA A 225 15.47 11.22 5.58
CA ALA A 225 15.24 11.20 7.01
C ALA A 225 15.52 12.59 7.63
N ALA A 226 16.58 13.29 7.25
CA ALA A 226 16.86 14.66 7.70
C ALA A 226 15.68 15.61 7.40
N ARG A 227 15.09 15.52 6.20
CA ARG A 227 13.87 16.24 5.83
C ARG A 227 12.68 15.90 6.74
N ILE A 228 12.47 14.61 7.04
CA ILE A 228 11.34 14.15 7.87
C ILE A 228 11.50 14.59 9.33
N PHE A 229 12.72 14.47 9.88
CA PHE A 229 13.04 14.83 11.26
C PHE A 229 13.38 16.31 11.44
N ASN A 230 13.31 17.10 10.36
CA ASN A 230 13.61 18.53 10.34
C ASN A 230 15.00 18.86 10.94
N SER A 231 16.04 18.19 10.43
CA SER A 231 17.44 18.45 10.77
C SER A 231 18.26 18.83 9.55
N ASP A 232 19.34 19.59 9.75
CA ASP A 232 20.27 19.94 8.66
C ASP A 232 21.00 18.70 8.13
N HIS A 233 21.40 17.81 9.04
CA HIS A 233 22.07 16.54 8.76
C HIS A 233 21.48 15.42 9.63
N LEU A 234 21.50 14.20 9.10
CA LEU A 234 21.11 12.99 9.82
C LEU A 234 22.02 11.84 9.41
N PHE A 235 22.50 11.08 10.38
CA PHE A 235 23.38 9.94 10.18
C PHE A 235 22.73 8.68 10.76
N PHE A 236 22.77 7.57 10.01
CA PHE A 236 22.31 6.29 10.53
C PHE A 236 23.38 5.63 11.40
N VAL A 237 23.00 5.17 12.60
CA VAL A 237 23.89 4.48 13.53
C VAL A 237 23.29 3.11 13.85
N THR A 238 24.03 2.04 13.56
CA THR A 238 23.57 0.65 13.70
C THR A 238 23.87 0.03 15.07
N ASN A 239 24.53 0.77 15.97
CA ASN A 239 24.87 0.31 17.33
C ASN A 239 24.16 1.13 18.44
N GLY A 240 22.96 1.60 18.13
CA GLY A 240 22.05 2.31 19.04
C GLY A 240 22.52 3.71 19.47
N THR A 241 21.64 4.43 20.16
CA THR A 241 21.87 5.80 20.63
C THR A 241 23.07 5.90 21.59
N SER A 242 23.40 4.84 22.32
CA SER A 242 24.60 4.76 23.15
C SER A 242 25.90 4.92 22.36
N THR A 243 25.92 4.54 21.09
CA THR A 243 27.06 4.78 20.20
C THR A 243 26.96 6.17 19.57
N SER A 244 25.75 6.60 19.18
CA SER A 244 25.52 7.97 18.69
C SER A 244 26.06 9.03 19.66
N ASN A 245 25.82 8.85 20.97
CA ASN A 245 26.34 9.77 21.99
C ASN A 245 27.87 9.85 21.99
N LYS A 246 28.57 8.72 21.77
CA LYS A 246 30.05 8.68 21.71
C LYS A 246 30.63 9.24 20.40
N ILE A 247 29.81 9.33 19.35
CA ILE A 247 30.21 9.95 18.08
C ILE A 247 30.16 11.47 18.23
N VAL A 248 29.15 11.98 18.96
CA VAL A 248 28.93 13.42 19.15
C VAL A 248 29.82 14.01 20.25
N TRP A 249 29.99 13.28 21.36
CA TRP A 249 30.71 13.68 22.58
C TRP A 249 31.93 12.80 22.84
#